data_AF-A0A968SZ58-F1
#
_entry.id   AF-A0A968SZ58-F1
#
_cell.length_a   1.000
_cell.length_b   1.000
_cell.length_c   1.000
_cell.angle_alpha   90.00
_cell.angle_beta   90.00
_cell.angle_gamma   90.00
#
_symmetry.space_group_name_H-M   'P 1'
#
loop_
_entity.id
_entity.type
_entity.pdbx_description
1 polymer ?
#
loop_
_entity_poly.entity_id
_entity_poly.type
_entity_poly.pdbx_seq_one_letter_code
_entity_poly.pdbx_strand_id
1 'polypeptide(L)'
;MPTRKSKLQKEWEIFIRWLTTCIALITPLASIPQIWNVWMGETNGVSLITWSWLGISSLVWTIYGLNLKDPRLIIQKGSDMIARFAVVAGILWKRRAPMIFHRPEAPLPPARLTPSSQVEQT
;
A
#
# COMPACT_ATOMS: atom_id res chain seq x y z
N MET A 1 -34.74 19.36 -25.79
CA MET A 1 -34.80 20.75 -25.27
C MET A 1 -33.64 20.95 -24.29
N PRO A 2 -32.73 21.92 -24.50
CA PRO A 2 -31.69 22.21 -23.51
C PRO A 2 -32.32 22.92 -22.31
N THR A 3 -32.31 22.28 -21.14
CA THR A 3 -32.77 22.88 -19.89
C THR A 3 -31.72 23.89 -19.40
N ARG A 4 -32.15 25.14 -19.18
CA ARG A 4 -31.28 26.20 -18.64
C ARG A 4 -30.90 25.82 -17.20
N LYS A 5 -29.67 25.35 -17.01
CA LYS A 5 -29.15 25.02 -15.66
C LYS A 5 -29.20 26.25 -14.75
N SER A 6 -29.63 26.06 -13.52
CA SER A 6 -29.69 27.13 -12.51
C SER A 6 -28.27 27.57 -12.09
N LYS A 7 -28.14 28.78 -11.52
CA LYS A 7 -26.85 29.30 -11.03
C LYS A 7 -26.20 28.35 -10.02
N LEU A 8 -26.98 27.82 -9.09
CA LEU A 8 -26.58 26.82 -8.10
C LEU A 8 -26.02 25.54 -8.73
N GLN A 9 -26.64 25.04 -9.81
CA GLN A 9 -26.14 23.83 -10.50
C GLN A 9 -24.76 24.06 -11.13
N LYS A 10 -24.52 25.25 -11.69
CA LYS A 10 -23.21 25.58 -12.27
C LYS A 10 -22.13 25.72 -11.19
N GLU A 11 -22.42 26.41 -10.09
CA GLU A 11 -21.49 26.55 -8.96
C GLU A 11 -21.17 25.19 -8.33
N TRP A 12 -22.17 24.33 -8.20
CA TRP A 12 -21.99 22.95 -7.73
C TRP A 12 -21.10 22.12 -8.65
N GLU A 13 -21.31 22.18 -9.98
CA GLU A 13 -20.46 21.49 -10.96
C GLU A 13 -19.00 21.94 -10.89
N ILE A 14 -18.75 23.24 -10.70
CA ILE A 14 -17.40 23.79 -10.53
C ILE A 14 -16.76 23.26 -9.24
N PHE A 15 -17.50 23.28 -8.13
CA PHE A 15 -17.02 22.78 -6.85
C PHE A 15 -16.63 21.29 -6.92
N ILE A 16 -17.50 20.45 -7.49
CA ILE A 16 -17.22 19.02 -7.64
C ILE A 16 -16.00 18.78 -8.53
N ARG A 17 -15.85 19.52 -9.63
CA ARG A 17 -14.66 19.39 -10.50
C ARG A 17 -13.37 19.72 -9.75
N TRP A 18 -13.37 20.77 -8.94
CA TRP A 18 -12.22 21.11 -8.10
C TRP A 18 -11.93 20.02 -7.07
N LEU A 19 -12.94 19.57 -6.33
CA LEU A 19 -12.79 18.52 -5.33
C LEU A 19 -12.23 17.23 -5.94
N THR A 20 -12.78 16.79 -7.07
CA THR A 20 -12.34 15.57 -7.76
C THR A 20 -10.89 15.69 -8.23
N THR A 21 -10.48 16.88 -8.68
CA THR A 21 -9.10 17.15 -9.09
C THR A 21 -8.14 17.08 -7.90
N CYS A 22 -8.52 17.66 -6.75
CA CYS A 22 -7.71 17.57 -5.53
C CYS A 22 -7.57 16.12 -5.07
N ILE A 23 -8.66 15.36 -5.02
CA ILE A 23 -8.65 13.94 -4.64
C ILE A 23 -7.75 13.14 -5.60
N ALA A 24 -7.88 13.36 -6.91
CA ALA A 24 -7.07 12.69 -7.92
C ALA A 24 -5.56 12.88 -7.71
N LEU A 25 -5.15 14.02 -7.17
CA LEU A 25 -3.75 14.32 -6.85
C LEU A 25 -3.32 13.79 -5.48
N ILE A 26 -4.19 13.84 -4.47
CA ILE A 26 -3.85 13.47 -3.07
C ILE A 26 -3.85 11.95 -2.88
N THR A 27 -4.80 11.22 -3.47
CA THR A 27 -4.91 9.76 -3.31
C THR A 27 -3.61 8.99 -3.60
N PRO A 28 -2.89 9.22 -4.71
CA PRO A 28 -1.63 8.51 -4.96
C PRO A 28 -0.54 8.85 -3.94
N LEU A 29 -0.52 10.08 -3.40
CA LEU A 29 0.43 10.48 -2.35
C LEU A 29 0.20 9.70 -1.04
N ALA A 30 -1.05 9.32 -0.76
CA ALA A 30 -1.36 8.48 0.40
C ALA A 30 -0.75 7.06 0.31
N SER A 31 -0.28 6.64 -0.87
CA SER A 31 0.41 5.36 -1.05
C SER A 31 1.91 5.43 -0.70
N ILE A 32 2.48 6.63 -0.55
CA ILE A 32 3.92 6.82 -0.26
C ILE A 32 4.35 6.11 1.04
N PRO A 33 3.65 6.25 2.18
CA PRO A 33 4.02 5.54 3.41
C PRO A 33 3.98 4.02 3.25
N GLN A 34 2.99 3.52 2.52
CA GLN A 34 2.84 2.08 2.28
C GLN A 34 3.96 1.51 1.40
N ILE A 35 4.39 2.26 0.37
CA ILE A 35 5.55 1.91 -0.44
C ILE A 35 6.77 1.89 0.47
N TRP A 36 7.03 2.97 1.21
CA TRP A 36 8.18 3.08 2.10
C TRP A 36 8.31 1.91 3.07
N ASN A 37 7.25 1.56 3.79
CA ASN A 37 7.24 0.46 4.76
C ASN A 37 7.61 -0.88 4.12
N VAL A 38 7.05 -1.17 2.93
CA VAL A 38 7.35 -2.41 2.19
C VAL A 38 8.82 -2.47 1.79
N TRP A 39 9.39 -1.36 1.33
CA TRP A 39 10.81 -1.30 0.93
C TRP A 39 11.75 -1.35 2.15
N MET A 40 11.31 -0.88 3.32
CA MET A 40 11.98 -1.06 4.60
C MET A 40 11.90 -2.49 5.17
N GLY A 41 11.07 -3.35 4.58
CA GLY A 41 10.93 -4.76 4.98
C GLY A 41 9.73 -5.05 5.88
N GLU A 42 8.89 -4.05 6.16
CA GLU A 42 7.64 -4.21 6.90
C GLU A 42 6.54 -4.75 5.97
N THR A 43 6.65 -6.02 5.60
CA THR A 43 5.66 -6.69 4.71
C THR A 43 4.59 -7.47 5.46
N ASN A 44 4.66 -7.53 6.80
CA ASN A 44 3.71 -8.26 7.64
C ASN A 44 2.31 -7.65 7.49
N GLY A 45 1.31 -8.47 7.15
CA GLY A 45 -0.06 -8.01 6.90
C GLY A 45 -0.30 -7.42 5.51
N VAL A 46 0.72 -7.28 4.66
CA VAL A 46 0.58 -6.74 3.31
C VAL A 46 0.29 -7.86 2.30
N SER A 47 -0.96 -7.93 1.81
CA SER A 47 -1.43 -9.00 0.91
C SER A 47 -1.00 -8.80 -0.55
N LEU A 48 -0.07 -9.64 -1.02
CA LEU A 48 0.39 -9.63 -2.42
C LEU A 48 -0.76 -9.73 -3.43
N ILE A 49 -1.76 -10.58 -3.16
CA ILE A 49 -2.92 -10.80 -4.04
C ILE A 49 -3.74 -9.51 -4.15
N THR A 50 -4.01 -8.86 -3.01
CA THR A 50 -4.77 -7.61 -2.96
C THR A 50 -4.08 -6.52 -3.76
N TRP A 51 -2.77 -6.31 -3.54
CA TRP A 51 -2.00 -5.28 -4.24
C TRP A 51 -1.87 -5.55 -5.74
N SER A 52 -1.75 -6.82 -6.14
CA SER A 52 -1.72 -7.22 -7.54
C SER A 52 -3.07 -6.95 -8.22
N TRP A 53 -4.17 -7.35 -7.58
CA TRP A 53 -5.51 -7.13 -8.11
C TRP A 53 -5.84 -5.64 -8.26
N LEU A 54 -5.50 -4.84 -7.24
CA LEU A 54 -5.66 -3.39 -7.30
C LEU A 54 -4.77 -2.77 -8.40
N GLY A 55 -3.56 -3.27 -8.60
CA GLY A 55 -2.67 -2.82 -9.69
C GLY A 55 -3.28 -3.08 -11.07
N ILE A 56 -3.76 -4.30 -11.32
CA ILE A 56 -4.44 -4.69 -12.56
C ILE A 56 -5.72 -3.86 -12.77
N SER A 57 -6.52 -3.68 -11.72
CA SER A 57 -7.72 -2.84 -11.78
C SER A 57 -7.38 -1.41 -12.20
N SER A 58 -6.35 -0.80 -11.63
CA SER A 58 -5.89 0.54 -12.04
C SER A 58 -5.37 0.58 -13.46
N LEU A 59 -4.70 -0.46 -13.94
CA LEU A 59 -4.29 -0.55 -15.35
C LEU A 59 -5.51 -0.51 -16.28
N VAL A 60 -6.54 -1.32 -16.00
CA VAL A 60 -7.79 -1.34 -16.79
C VAL A 60 -8.45 0.04 -16.80
N TRP A 61 -8.55 0.69 -15.63
CA TRP A 61 -9.13 2.04 -15.54
C TRP A 61 -8.30 3.11 -16.24
N THR A 62 -6.97 2.98 -16.22
CA THR A 62 -6.07 3.89 -16.96
C THR A 62 -6.30 3.76 -18.46
N ILE A 63 -6.37 2.52 -18.98
CA ILE A 63 -6.68 2.25 -20.40
C ILE A 63 -8.06 2.81 -20.76
N TYR A 64 -9.05 2.61 -19.91
CA TYR A 64 -10.38 3.17 -20.10
C TYR A 64 -10.38 4.71 -20.12
N GLY A 65 -9.60 5.34 -19.24
CA GLY A 65 -9.42 6.80 -19.22
C GLY A 65 -8.79 7.34 -20.51
N LEU A 66 -7.86 6.60 -21.11
CA LEU A 66 -7.28 6.93 -22.42
C LEU A 66 -8.35 6.94 -23.52
N ASN A 67 -9.25 5.95 -23.53
CA ASN A 67 -10.36 5.88 -24.48
C ASN A 67 -11.35 7.05 -24.32
N LEU A 68 -11.61 7.47 -23.07
CA LEU A 68 -12.47 8.62 -22.77
C LEU A 68 -11.78 9.97 -22.99
N LYS A 69 -10.46 9.99 -23.21
CA LYS A 69 -9.64 11.21 -23.24
C LYS A 69 -9.82 12.09 -21.99
N ASP A 70 -10.05 11.49 -20.83
CA ASP A 70 -10.12 12.23 -19.55
C ASP A 70 -8.74 12.23 -18.87
N PRO A 71 -7.98 13.33 -18.94
CA PRO A 71 -6.64 13.40 -18.34
C PRO A 71 -6.67 13.22 -16.81
N ARG A 72 -7.76 13.59 -16.13
CA ARG A 72 -7.85 13.45 -14.67
C ARG A 72 -7.89 11.97 -14.28
N LEU A 73 -8.71 11.18 -14.99
CA LEU A 73 -8.84 9.75 -14.73
C LEU A 73 -7.52 9.02 -15.06
N ILE A 74 -6.88 9.40 -16.17
CA ILE A 74 -5.58 8.84 -16.59
C ILE A 74 -4.50 9.11 -15.53
N ILE A 75 -4.36 10.36 -15.09
CA ILE A 75 -3.33 10.73 -14.10
C ILE A 75 -3.60 10.02 -12.76
N GLN A 76 -4.85 10.02 -12.29
CA GLN A 76 -5.21 9.39 -11.04
C GLN A 76 -4.97 7.88 -11.07
N LYS A 77 -5.50 7.18 -12.07
CA LYS A 77 -5.42 5.72 -12.14
C LYS A 77 -4.04 5.24 -12.56
N GLY A 78 -3.33 6.02 -13.38
CA GLY A 78 -1.95 5.75 -13.77
C GLY A 78 -0.97 5.88 -12.60
N SER A 79 -1.09 6.92 -11.78
CA SER A 79 -0.27 7.06 -10.57
C SER A 79 -0.57 5.97 -9.53
N ASP A 80 -1.85 5.66 -9.31
CA ASP A 80 -2.26 4.50 -8.48
C ASP A 80 -1.65 3.18 -8.98
N MET A 81 -1.66 2.97 -10.30
CA MET A 81 -1.09 1.76 -10.93
C MET A 81 0.40 1.63 -10.60
N ILE A 82 1.18 2.70 -10.81
CA ILE A 82 2.61 2.73 -10.53
C ILE A 82 2.87 2.45 -9.04
N ALA A 83 2.14 3.11 -8.15
CA ALA A 83 2.27 2.94 -6.71
C ALA A 83 2.00 1.50 -6.26
N ARG A 84 0.92 0.89 -6.77
CA ARG A 84 0.53 -0.49 -6.43
C ARG A 84 1.53 -1.52 -6.95
N PHE A 85 2.04 -1.34 -8.17
CA PHE A 85 3.09 -2.22 -8.68
C PHE A 85 4.43 -2.04 -7.96
N ALA A 86 4.75 -0.83 -7.47
CA ALA A 86 5.93 -0.62 -6.62
C ALA A 86 5.81 -1.41 -5.30
N VAL A 87 4.61 -1.47 -4.70
CA VAL A 87 4.35 -2.32 -3.53
C VAL A 87 4.52 -3.80 -3.87
N VAL A 88 3.92 -4.28 -4.96
CA VAL A 88 4.06 -5.68 -5.42
C VAL A 88 5.53 -6.05 -5.64
N ALA A 89 6.29 -5.18 -6.31
CA ALA A 89 7.71 -5.37 -6.56
C ALA A 89 8.52 -5.46 -5.26
N GLY A 90 8.26 -4.57 -4.30
CA GLY A 90 8.93 -4.59 -3.00
C GLY A 90 8.64 -5.87 -2.21
N ILE A 91 7.38 -6.35 -2.20
CA ILE A 91 7.01 -7.62 -1.56
C ILE A 91 7.78 -8.79 -2.20
N LEU A 92 7.80 -8.87 -3.52
CA LEU A 92 8.48 -9.95 -4.24
C LEU A 92 10.00 -9.92 -4.03
N TRP A 93 10.60 -8.73 -3.99
CA TRP A 93 12.02 -8.56 -3.70
C TRP A 93 12.39 -9.07 -2.30
N LYS A 94 11.65 -8.63 -1.27
CA LYS A 94 11.91 -9.02 0.12
C LYS A 94 11.64 -10.49 0.39
N ARG A 95 10.65 -11.09 -0.28
CA ARG A 95 10.39 -12.55 -0.19
C ARG A 95 11.47 -13.40 -0.86
N ARG A 96 12.18 -12.86 -1.86
CA ARG A 96 13.29 -13.56 -2.54
C ARG A 96 14.62 -13.47 -1.80
N ALA A 97 14.85 -12.43 -1.02
CA ALA A 97 16.00 -12.37 -0.14
C ALA A 97 15.84 -13.43 0.97
N PRO A 98 16.81 -14.33 1.20
CA PRO A 98 16.73 -15.24 2.33
C PRO A 98 16.58 -14.40 3.59
N MET A 99 15.50 -14.66 4.34
CA MET A 99 15.38 -14.16 5.71
C MET A 99 16.56 -14.74 6.49
N ILE A 100 17.65 -13.98 6.59
CA ILE A 100 18.62 -14.15 7.66
C ILE A 100 17.86 -13.73 8.91
N PHE A 101 17.08 -14.65 9.44
CA PHE A 101 16.50 -14.54 10.77
C PHE A 101 17.69 -14.33 11.70
N HIS A 102 17.92 -13.08 12.13
CA HIS A 102 18.47 -12.85 13.44
C HIS A 102 17.41 -13.35 14.41
N ARG A 103 17.41 -14.66 14.64
CA ARG A 103 16.66 -15.27 15.72
C ARG A 103 17.20 -14.56 16.97
N PRO A 104 16.39 -13.80 17.72
CA PRO A 104 16.79 -13.46 19.08
C PRO A 104 17.11 -14.82 19.72
N GLU A 105 18.34 -15.01 20.19
CA GLU A 105 18.68 -16.24 20.90
C GLU A 105 17.59 -16.42 21.96
N ALA A 106 16.88 -17.55 21.89
CA ALA A 106 15.89 -17.86 22.92
C ALA A 106 16.63 -17.71 24.27
N PRO A 107 16.03 -17.03 25.27
CA PRO A 107 16.65 -16.94 26.59
C PRO A 107 17.10 -18.33 27.00
N LEU A 108 18.39 -18.48 27.29
CA LEU A 108 18.94 -19.77 27.67
C LEU A 108 18.03 -20.36 28.76
N PRO A 109 17.62 -21.63 28.65
CA PRO A 109 16.84 -22.26 29.72
C PRO A 109 17.59 -22.04 31.03
N PRO A 110 16.90 -21.70 32.13
CA PRO A 110 17.54 -21.48 33.42
C PRO A 110 18.42 -22.70 33.69
N ALA A 111 19.69 -22.44 34.03
CA ALA A 111 20.67 -23.47 34.31
C ALA A 111 20.03 -24.50 35.24
N ARG A 112 19.82 -25.72 34.73
CA ARG A 112 19.21 -26.79 35.50
C ARG A 112 20.20 -27.09 36.62
N LEU A 113 19.93 -26.62 37.84
CA LEU A 113 20.72 -26.94 39.02
C LEU A 113 20.80 -28.46 39.08
N THR A 114 22.00 -29.01 38.86
CA THR A 114 22.22 -30.44 39.02
C THR A 114 22.01 -30.78 40.51
N PRO A 115 21.43 -31.94 40.85
CA PRO A 115 21.12 -32.32 42.23
C PRO A 115 22.32 -32.26 43.20
N SER A 116 23.54 -32.19 42.68
CA SER A 116 24.78 -32.08 43.44
C SER A 116 24.90 -30.82 44.30
N SER A 117 24.20 -29.71 43.99
CA SER A 117 24.32 -28.46 44.75
C SER A 117 23.34 -28.34 45.93
N GLN A 118 22.46 -29.32 46.16
CA GLN A 118 21.49 -29.31 47.27
C GLN A 118 21.97 -30.09 48.49
N VAL A 119 23.04 -30.90 48.37
CA VAL A 119 23.55 -31.74 49.46
C VAL A 119 24.57 -31.00 50.34
N GLU A 120 25.09 -29.86 49.89
CA GLU A 120 26.16 -29.12 50.59
C GLU A 120 25.64 -28.05 51.58
N GLN A 121 24.33 -28.00 51.83
CA GLN A 121 23.70 -27.02 52.74
C GLN A 121 22.99 -27.62 53.96
N THR A 122 23.25 -28.89 54.31
CA THR A 122 22.76 -29.52 55.55
C THR A 122 23.90 -29.93 56.47
#